data_AF-A0A536NBJ7-F1
#
_entry.id   AF-A0A536NBJ7-F1
#
_cell.length_a   1.000
_cell.length_b   1.000
_cell.length_c   1.000
_cell.angle_alpha   90.00
_cell.angle_beta   90.00
_cell.angle_gamma   90.00
#
_symmetry.space_group_name_H-M   'P 1'
#
loop_
_entity.id
_entity.type
_entity.pdbx_description
1 polymer ?
#
loop_
_entity_poly.entity_id
_entity_poly.type
_entity_poly.pdbx_seq_one_letter_code
_entity_poly.pdbx_strand_id
1 'polypeptide(L)'
;LDPNFTGAGRCLTDGGGVYRFVTVKPGAYPWRNHRNAWRPAHVHFSLFGPQLASRLVTQMYFPGDPLIPLDPILNSIADARGRDLLVARFDPEATEPEWALAYRWDVVLRGRDATPNES
;
A
#
# COMPACT_ATOMS: atom_id res chain seq x y z
N LEU A 1 -0.28 11.69 -19.67
CA LEU A 1 0.90 11.14 -18.95
C LEU A 1 1.76 12.32 -18.56
N ASP A 2 2.24 12.37 -17.33
CA ASP A 2 3.15 13.42 -16.89
C ASP A 2 4.58 13.05 -17.31
N PRO A 3 5.26 13.86 -18.16
CA PRO A 3 6.62 13.55 -18.61
C PRO A 3 7.66 13.56 -17.48
N ASN A 4 7.35 14.13 -16.32
CA ASN A 4 8.26 14.25 -15.18
C ASN A 4 8.04 13.18 -14.11
N PHE A 5 7.11 12.23 -14.34
CA PHE A 5 6.75 11.23 -13.34
C PHE A 5 6.75 9.82 -13.91
N THR A 6 7.66 8.97 -13.39
CA THR A 6 7.78 7.57 -13.80
C THR A 6 6.84 6.63 -13.04
N GLY A 7 6.42 7.01 -11.83
CA GLY A 7 5.54 6.20 -10.98
C GLY A 7 6.20 4.94 -10.38
N ALA A 8 7.52 4.81 -10.43
CA ALA A 8 8.24 3.66 -9.90
C ALA A 8 9.37 4.09 -8.96
N GLY A 9 9.60 3.29 -7.91
CA GLY A 9 10.67 3.49 -6.94
C GLY A 9 11.09 2.17 -6.29
N ARG A 10 12.31 2.12 -5.77
CA ARG A 10 12.81 1.01 -4.95
C ARG A 10 13.74 1.54 -3.87
N CYS A 11 13.71 0.92 -2.70
CA CYS A 11 14.68 1.15 -1.64
C CYS A 11 14.93 -0.15 -0.88
N LEU A 12 15.98 -0.15 -0.06
CA LEU A 12 16.16 -1.16 0.99
C LEU A 12 15.66 -0.58 2.31
N THR A 13 15.15 -1.44 3.19
CA THR A 13 14.91 -1.04 4.58
C THR A 13 16.25 -0.81 5.28
N ASP A 14 16.27 0.12 6.24
CA ASP A 14 17.43 0.31 7.10
C ASP A 14 17.55 -0.80 8.17
N GLY A 15 18.52 -0.65 9.09
CA GLY A 15 18.73 -1.59 10.18
C GLY A 15 17.58 -1.69 11.18
N GLY A 16 16.68 -0.71 11.21
CA GLY A 16 15.44 -0.71 11.99
C GLY A 16 14.23 -1.27 11.24
N GLY A 17 14.40 -1.68 9.98
CA GLY A 17 13.31 -2.13 9.12
C GLY A 17 12.49 -1.00 8.50
N VAL A 18 12.95 0.26 8.60
CA VAL A 18 12.24 1.43 8.10
C VAL A 18 12.54 1.62 6.62
N TYR A 19 11.51 1.99 5.85
CA TYR A 19 11.63 2.38 4.45
C TYR A 19 10.98 3.75 4.23
N ARG A 20 11.41 4.47 3.19
CA ARG A 20 10.87 5.79 2.85
C ARG A 20 10.81 6.00 1.35
N PHE A 21 9.69 6.55 0.89
CA PHE A 21 9.51 7.05 -0.47
C PHE A 21 8.97 8.47 -0.43
N VAL A 22 9.37 9.29 -1.39
CA VAL A 22 8.73 10.56 -1.71
C VAL A 22 8.09 10.42 -3.08
N THR A 23 6.80 10.71 -3.20
CA THR A 23 6.04 10.52 -4.44
C THR A 23 4.85 11.48 -4.48
N VAL A 24 4.19 11.55 -5.62
CA VAL A 24 2.90 12.25 -5.78
C VAL A 24 1.78 11.29 -5.40
N LYS A 25 0.81 11.74 -4.58
CA LYS A 25 -0.37 10.92 -4.24
C LYS A 25 -1.09 10.55 -5.55
N PRO A 26 -1.27 9.26 -5.88
CA PRO A 26 -1.92 8.85 -7.11
C PRO A 26 -3.40 9.23 -7.10
N GLY A 27 -3.93 9.54 -8.28
CA GLY A 27 -5.37 9.70 -8.47
C GLY A 27 -6.10 8.36 -8.56
N ALA A 28 -7.40 8.38 -8.27
CA ALA A 28 -8.29 7.27 -8.61
C ALA A 28 -8.36 7.08 -10.14
N TYR A 29 -8.58 5.85 -10.59
CA TYR A 29 -8.72 5.56 -12.02
C TYR A 29 -9.87 4.60 -12.33
N PRO A 30 -10.55 4.77 -13.47
CA PRO A 30 -11.63 3.87 -13.89
C PRO A 30 -11.05 2.56 -14.45
N TRP A 31 -11.80 1.47 -14.31
CA TRP A 31 -11.42 0.17 -14.85
C TRP A 31 -12.64 -0.66 -15.25
N ARG A 32 -12.44 -1.66 -16.11
CA ARG A 32 -13.50 -2.44 -16.74
C ARG A 32 -13.93 -3.65 -15.90
N ASN A 33 -14.37 -3.42 -14.66
CA ASN A 33 -14.92 -4.48 -13.81
C ASN A 33 -16.46 -4.50 -13.82
N HIS A 34 -17.10 -3.35 -13.58
CA HIS A 34 -18.54 -3.14 -13.75
C HIS A 34 -18.80 -1.74 -14.35
N ARG A 35 -20.06 -1.39 -14.63
CA ARG A 35 -20.47 -0.20 -15.40
C ARG A 35 -19.78 1.13 -15.00
N ASN A 36 -19.48 1.32 -13.72
CA ASN A 36 -18.84 2.51 -13.18
C ASN A 36 -17.81 2.14 -12.11
N ALA A 37 -16.90 1.23 -12.45
CA ALA A 37 -15.87 0.75 -11.55
C ALA A 37 -14.68 1.73 -11.50
N TRP A 38 -14.30 2.11 -10.28
CA TRP A 38 -13.14 2.96 -10.00
C TRP A 38 -12.25 2.29 -8.96
N ARG A 39 -10.94 2.43 -9.10
CA ARG A 39 -9.99 2.06 -8.05
C ARG A 39 -9.74 3.28 -7.16
N PRO A 40 -9.74 3.14 -5.82
CA PRO A 40 -9.30 4.20 -4.90
C PRO A 40 -7.85 4.60 -5.19
N ALA A 41 -7.38 5.72 -4.64
CA ALA A 41 -5.97 6.04 -4.67
C ALA A 41 -5.16 4.93 -3.96
N HIS A 42 -4.20 4.33 -4.66
CA HIS A 42 -3.36 3.26 -4.12
C HIS A 42 -1.96 3.24 -4.71
N VAL A 43 -1.02 2.69 -3.96
CA VAL A 43 0.35 2.41 -4.39
C VAL A 43 0.59 0.91 -4.34
N HIS A 44 1.12 0.33 -5.42
CA HIS A 44 1.51 -1.07 -5.46
C HIS A 44 2.86 -1.28 -4.77
N PHE A 45 2.94 -2.32 -3.93
CA PHE A 45 4.16 -2.71 -3.24
C PHE A 45 4.57 -4.13 -3.60
N SER A 46 5.88 -4.30 -3.77
CA SER A 46 6.53 -5.57 -4.03
C SER A 46 7.65 -5.75 -3.00
N LEU A 47 7.42 -6.58 -1.99
CA LEU A 47 8.31 -6.77 -0.86
C LEU A 47 9.01 -8.12 -0.93
N PHE A 48 10.31 -8.12 -0.63
CA PHE A 48 11.13 -9.31 -0.46
C PHE A 48 11.53 -9.39 1.02
N GLY A 49 10.98 -10.36 1.75
CA GLY A 49 11.46 -10.66 3.10
C GLY A 49 12.67 -11.61 3.07
N PRO A 50 13.11 -12.09 4.24
CA PRO A 50 14.35 -12.86 4.38
C PRO A 50 14.28 -14.28 3.78
N GLN A 51 13.09 -14.77 3.43
CA GLN A 51 12.90 -16.06 2.73
C GLN A 51 11.88 -15.93 1.60
N LEU A 52 11.93 -16.82 0.60
CA LEU A 52 10.99 -16.83 -0.52
C LEU A 52 9.51 -16.90 -0.05
N ALA A 53 9.23 -17.66 1.01
CA ALA A 53 7.90 -17.78 1.62
C ALA A 53 7.35 -16.46 2.21
N SER A 54 8.18 -15.42 2.32
CA SER A 54 7.81 -14.09 2.80
C SER A 54 7.69 -13.05 1.67
N ARG A 55 7.80 -13.46 0.39
CA ARG A 55 7.57 -12.61 -0.77
C ARG A 55 6.11 -12.16 -0.80
N LEU A 56 5.88 -10.84 -0.86
CA LEU A 56 4.53 -10.28 -0.86
C LEU A 56 4.37 -9.22 -1.95
N VAL A 57 3.34 -9.36 -2.79
CA VAL A 57 2.83 -8.27 -3.64
C VAL A 57 1.49 -7.83 -3.07
N THR A 58 1.34 -6.55 -2.80
CA THR A 58 0.13 -5.99 -2.20
C THR A 58 -0.06 -4.54 -2.64
N GLN A 59 -1.08 -3.87 -2.13
CA GLN A 59 -1.41 -2.48 -2.40
C GLN A 59 -1.65 -1.75 -1.08
N MET A 60 -1.20 -0.50 -1.01
CA MET A 60 -1.48 0.42 0.09
C MET A 60 -2.50 1.47 -0.37
N TYR A 61 -3.46 1.78 0.49
CA TYR A 61 -4.53 2.76 0.26
C TYR A 61 -4.37 3.97 1.19
N PHE A 62 -4.99 5.09 0.83
CA PHE A 62 -4.96 6.32 1.64
C PHE A 62 -6.20 6.44 2.54
N PRO A 63 -6.06 6.93 3.78
CA PRO A 63 -7.17 7.05 4.71
C PRO A 63 -8.20 8.08 4.21
N GLY A 64 -9.48 7.78 4.45
CA GLY A 64 -10.59 8.66 4.09
C GLY A 64 -10.97 8.68 2.60
N ASP A 65 -10.37 7.83 1.76
CA ASP A 65 -10.78 7.74 0.35
C ASP A 65 -12.20 7.12 0.25
N PRO A 66 -13.19 7.85 -0.32
CA PRO A 66 -14.58 7.38 -0.37
C PRO A 66 -14.79 6.18 -1.29
N LEU A 67 -13.81 5.82 -2.13
CA LEU A 67 -13.88 4.66 -3.02
C LEU A 67 -13.45 3.36 -2.32
N ILE A 68 -12.79 3.42 -1.16
CA ILE A 68 -12.34 2.24 -0.41
C ILE A 68 -13.51 1.27 -0.13
N PRO A 69 -14.67 1.70 0.42
CA PRO A 69 -15.77 0.78 0.69
C PRO A 69 -16.35 0.13 -0.57
N LEU A 70 -16.13 0.74 -1.74
CA LEU A 70 -16.69 0.31 -3.02
C LEU A 70 -15.72 -0.57 -3.82
N ASP A 71 -14.43 -0.64 -3.45
CA ASP A 71 -13.41 -1.34 -4.23
C ASP A 71 -13.57 -2.87 -4.15
N PRO A 72 -13.92 -3.54 -5.26
CA PRO A 72 -14.10 -4.99 -5.25
C PRO A 72 -12.79 -5.76 -5.00
N ILE A 73 -11.63 -5.15 -5.31
CA ILE A 73 -10.32 -5.76 -5.03
C ILE A 73 -10.08 -5.80 -3.53
N LEU A 74 -10.17 -4.67 -2.83
CA LEU A 74 -10.05 -4.65 -1.38
C LEU A 74 -11.10 -5.55 -0.70
N ASN A 75 -12.36 -5.50 -1.16
CA ASN A 75 -13.46 -6.30 -0.62
C ASN A 75 -13.37 -7.80 -0.92
N SER A 76 -12.44 -8.25 -1.75
CA SER A 76 -12.13 -9.68 -1.93
C SER A 76 -11.43 -10.29 -0.71
N ILE A 77 -10.85 -9.45 0.17
CA ILE A 77 -10.25 -9.87 1.43
C ILE A 77 -11.38 -10.04 2.45
N ALA A 78 -11.70 -11.29 2.80
CA ALA A 78 -12.79 -11.60 3.72
C ALA A 78 -12.58 -10.98 5.12
N ASP A 79 -11.37 -11.08 5.65
CA ASP A 79 -11.03 -10.53 6.96
C ASP A 79 -11.04 -8.99 6.95
N ALA A 80 -11.85 -8.40 7.82
CA ALA A 80 -11.93 -6.94 7.98
C ALA A 80 -10.60 -6.35 8.46
N ARG A 81 -9.93 -7.04 9.39
CA ARG A 81 -8.62 -6.61 9.87
C ARG A 81 -7.59 -6.61 8.74
N GLY A 82 -7.61 -7.64 7.89
CA GLY A 82 -6.77 -7.71 6.70
C GLY A 82 -6.95 -6.51 5.75
N ARG A 83 -8.19 -6.00 5.59
CA ARG A 83 -8.49 -4.80 4.81
C ARG A 83 -7.95 -3.54 5.48
N ASP A 84 -8.16 -3.38 6.79
CA ASP A 84 -7.72 -2.21 7.55
C ASP A 84 -6.18 -2.04 7.53
N LEU A 85 -5.45 -3.16 7.55
CA LEU A 85 -3.98 -3.16 7.47
C LEU A 85 -3.43 -2.63 6.14
N LEU A 86 -4.24 -2.55 5.08
CA LEU A 86 -3.82 -1.99 3.79
C LEU A 86 -4.00 -0.48 3.72
N VAL A 87 -4.65 0.15 4.70
CA VAL A 87 -4.86 1.61 4.74
C VAL A 87 -3.74 2.26 5.53
N ALA A 88 -2.99 3.16 4.88
CA ALA A 88 -1.97 3.96 5.54
C ALA A 88 -2.59 4.94 6.56
N ARG A 89 -1.79 5.41 7.50
CA ARG A 89 -2.19 6.45 8.46
C ARG A 89 -1.54 7.76 8.08
N PHE A 90 -2.28 8.86 8.14
CA PHE A 90 -1.68 10.18 8.04
C PHE A 90 -0.75 10.40 9.23
N ASP A 91 0.46 10.90 8.98
CA ASP A 91 1.48 11.10 10.00
C ASP A 91 1.92 12.57 10.01
N PRO A 92 1.40 13.39 10.94
CA PRO A 92 1.74 14.81 11.01
C PRO A 92 3.21 15.05 11.38
N GLU A 93 3.80 14.17 12.21
CA GLU A 93 5.18 14.32 12.69
C GLU A 93 6.20 14.05 11.60
N ALA A 94 5.86 13.21 10.62
CA ALA A 94 6.70 12.92 9.46
C ALA A 94 6.51 13.90 8.29
N THR A 95 5.61 14.89 8.40
CA THR A 95 5.44 15.91 7.36
C THR A 95 6.62 16.87 7.30
N GLU A 96 6.84 17.44 6.12
CA GLU A 96 7.84 18.47 5.91
C GLU A 96 7.15 19.81 5.60
N PRO A 97 7.33 20.85 6.45
CA PRO A 97 6.73 22.16 6.25
C PRO A 97 7.01 22.71 4.85
N GLU A 98 6.00 23.32 4.24
CA GLU A 98 6.07 23.94 2.91
C GLU A 98 6.45 23.00 1.77
N TRP A 99 6.43 21.67 1.99
CA TRP A 99 6.88 20.71 0.98
C TRP A 99 5.98 19.48 0.84
N ALA A 100 5.87 18.64 1.86
CA ALA A 100 5.28 17.32 1.69
C ALA A 100 4.48 16.84 2.92
N LEU A 101 3.26 16.35 2.66
CA LEU A 101 2.53 15.54 3.63
C LEU A 101 3.12 14.14 3.71
N ALA A 102 2.95 13.48 4.86
CA ALA A 102 3.45 12.13 5.09
C ALA A 102 2.34 11.15 5.50
N TYR A 103 2.56 9.91 5.10
CA TYR A 103 1.74 8.77 5.48
C TYR A 103 2.65 7.66 5.97
N ARG A 104 2.25 7.02 7.05
CA ARG A 104 2.90 5.85 7.61
C ARG A 104 2.12 4.59 7.27
N TRP A 105 2.81 3.59 6.73
CA TRP A 105 2.24 2.29 6.44
C TRP A 105 3.24 1.20 6.84
N ASP A 106 2.89 0.42 7.86
CA ASP A 106 3.74 -0.65 8.37
C ASP A 106 3.36 -1.97 7.68
N VAL A 107 4.36 -2.74 7.24
CA VAL A 107 4.14 -4.02 6.58
C VAL A 107 4.66 -5.15 7.45
N VAL A 108 3.79 -6.12 7.73
CA VAL A 108 4.17 -7.34 8.46
C VAL A 108 4.33 -8.48 7.47
N LEU A 109 5.54 -9.04 7.40
CA LEU A 109 5.82 -10.24 6.63
C LEU A 109 5.76 -11.48 7.53
N ARG A 110 5.58 -12.63 6.90
CA ARG A 110 5.58 -13.93 7.58
C ARG A 110 6.88 -14.11 8.38
N GLY A 111 6.73 -14.43 9.67
CA GLY A 111 7.85 -14.73 10.56
C GLY A 111 8.52 -16.07 10.23
N ARG A 112 9.79 -16.22 10.63
CA ARG A 112 10.63 -17.39 10.31
C ARG A 112 10.07 -18.70 10.89
N ASP A 113 9.44 -18.61 12.06
CA ASP A 113 8.89 -19.75 12.80
C ASP A 113 7.39 -19.96 12.56
N ALA A 114 6.78 -19.20 11.65
CA ALA A 114 5.37 -19.36 11.35
C ALA A 114 5.14 -20.70 10.62
N THR A 115 4.29 -21.57 11.17
CA THR A 115 3.87 -22.83 10.55
C THR A 115 3.02 -22.58 9.30
N PRO A 116 3.35 -23.16 8.13
CA PRO A 116 2.54 -23.01 6.91
C PRO A 116 1.08 -23.40 7.18
N ASN A 117 0.14 -22.55 6.78
CA ASN A 117 -1.26 -22.96 6.77
C ASN A 117 -1.47 -23.73 5.47
N GLU A 118 -1.99 -24.95 5.57
CA GLU A 118 -2.55 -25.64 4.40
C GLU A 118 -3.92 -25.02 4.11
N SER A 119 -4.12 -24.61 2.86
CA SER A 119 -5.37 -24.06 2.34
C SER A 119 -5.95 -24.98 1.29
#